data_AF-A0A356WVN5-F1
#
_entry.id   AF-A0A356WVN5-F1
#
_cell.length_a   1.000
_cell.length_b   1.000
_cell.length_c   1.000
_cell.angle_alpha   90.00
_cell.angle_beta   90.00
_cell.angle_gamma   90.00
#
_symmetry.space_group_name_H-M   'P 1'
#
loop_
_entity.id
_entity.type
_entity.pdbx_description
1 polymer ?
#
loop_
_entity_poly.entity_id
_entity_poly.type
_entity_poly.pdbx_seq_one_letter_code
_entity_poly.pdbx_strand_id
1 'polypeptide(L)'
;MKLEKFSIGTGDRFSHQGEAQLRAIIKANSKGVNISPVWNKSNREHIYVHSKPEDVRKEADSAAQNLNFTGKYFVDADHINLNTVGPFVASADF
;
A
#
# COMPACT_ATOMS: atom_id res chain seq x y z
N MET A 1 2.73 14.44 -3.74
CA MET A 1 2.45 13.67 -2.50
C MET A 1 2.74 14.51 -1.26
N LYS A 2 1.92 14.44 -0.20
CA LYS A 2 2.23 15.00 1.12
C LYS A 2 2.09 13.90 2.19
N LEU A 3 3.22 13.32 2.60
CA LEU A 3 3.27 12.30 3.65
C LEU A 3 2.95 12.88 5.02
N GLU A 4 2.46 12.03 5.92
CA GLU A 4 2.48 12.31 7.36
C GLU A 4 3.91 12.21 7.91
N LYS A 5 4.08 12.46 9.22
CA LYS A 5 5.40 12.41 9.88
C LYS A 5 6.11 11.08 9.68
N PHE A 6 5.36 9.98 9.67
CA PHE A 6 5.87 8.65 9.42
C PHE A 6 5.08 7.96 8.30
N SER A 7 5.77 7.12 7.56
CA SER A 7 5.17 6.13 6.67
C SER A 7 5.67 4.74 7.03
N ILE A 8 4.83 3.73 6.84
CA ILE A 8 5.19 2.33 7.06
C ILE A 8 4.75 1.53 5.84
N GLY A 9 5.71 0.78 5.26
CA GLY A 9 5.43 -0.19 4.21
C GLY A 9 4.58 -1.34 4.74
N THR A 10 3.45 -1.60 4.09
CA THR A 10 2.47 -2.64 4.41
C THR A 10 2.46 -3.67 3.29
N GLY A 11 3.57 -4.39 3.16
CA GLY A 11 3.74 -5.38 2.12
C GLY A 11 2.77 -6.55 2.28
N ASP A 12 2.01 -6.84 1.22
CA ASP A 12 1.13 -7.99 1.15
C ASP A 12 1.27 -8.70 -0.19
N ARG A 13 1.84 -9.90 -0.14
CA ARG A 13 2.07 -10.70 -1.34
C ARG A 13 0.79 -11.33 -1.88
N PHE A 14 -0.22 -11.55 -1.06
CA PHE A 14 -1.42 -12.32 -1.41
C PHE A 14 -2.72 -11.52 -1.36
N SER A 15 -2.65 -10.27 -0.92
CA SER A 15 -3.79 -9.37 -0.80
C SER A 15 -4.90 -9.87 0.12
N HIS A 16 -4.50 -10.29 1.32
CA HIS A 16 -5.37 -10.87 2.36
C HIS A 16 -5.17 -10.21 3.74
N GLN A 17 -4.25 -9.27 3.87
CA GLN A 17 -3.79 -8.69 5.13
C GLN A 17 -4.08 -7.20 5.23
N GLY A 18 -4.49 -6.52 4.14
CA GLY A 18 -4.71 -5.07 4.13
C GLY A 18 -5.53 -4.52 5.31
N GLU A 19 -6.69 -5.12 5.62
CA GLU A 19 -7.51 -4.68 6.76
C GLU A 19 -6.83 -4.92 8.13
N ALA A 20 -6.12 -6.03 8.29
CA ALA A 20 -5.42 -6.33 9.54
C ALA A 20 -4.26 -5.34 9.77
N GLN A 21 -3.49 -5.07 8.72
CA GLN A 21 -2.39 -4.11 8.74
C GLN A 21 -2.91 -2.69 9.00
N LEU A 22 -3.99 -2.27 8.33
CA LEU A 22 -4.58 -0.95 8.51
C LEU A 22 -5.18 -0.77 9.92
N ARG A 23 -5.80 -1.79 10.52
CA ARG A 23 -6.26 -1.73 11.91
C ARG A 23 -5.13 -1.45 12.91
N ALA A 24 -3.94 -2.03 12.68
CA ALA A 24 -2.78 -1.75 13.52
C ALA A 24 -2.34 -0.28 13.41
N ILE A 25 -2.37 0.28 12.19
CA ILE A 25 -2.03 1.69 11.95
C ILE A 25 -3.08 2.63 12.54
N ILE A 26 -4.38 2.34 12.40
CA ILE A 26 -5.46 3.11 13.05
C ILE A 26 -5.24 3.17 14.57
N LYS A 27 -4.88 2.03 15.19
CA LYS A 27 -4.59 1.96 16.63
C LYS A 27 -3.33 2.74 17.04
N ALA A 28 -2.33 2.84 16.17
CA ALA A 28 -1.17 3.69 16.41
C ALA A 28 -1.52 5.18 16.24
N ASN A 29 -2.31 5.53 15.23
CA ASN A 29 -2.74 6.89 14.95
C ASN A 29 -3.68 7.44 16.02
N SER A 30 -4.51 6.60 16.64
CA SER A 30 -5.32 7.01 17.81
C SER A 30 -4.48 7.39 19.03
N LYS A 31 -3.19 7.00 19.06
CA LYS A 31 -2.21 7.42 20.07
C LYS A 31 -1.35 8.63 19.61
N GLY A 32 -1.69 9.26 18.48
CA GLY A 32 -1.02 10.46 17.98
C GLY A 32 0.27 10.20 17.20
N VAL A 33 0.52 8.98 16.72
CA VAL A 33 1.76 8.67 15.96
C VAL A 33 1.74 9.29 14.56
N ASN A 34 0.57 9.42 13.93
CA ASN A 34 0.37 10.00 12.59
C ASN A 34 1.20 9.31 11.49
N ILE A 35 0.77 8.10 11.14
CA ILE A 35 1.37 7.20 10.14
C ILE A 35 0.49 7.17 8.89
N SER A 36 1.11 7.32 7.72
CA SER A 36 0.53 6.93 6.43
C SER A 36 0.92 5.49 6.07
N PRO A 37 -0.03 4.55 5.92
CA PRO A 37 0.28 3.24 5.35
C PRO A 37 0.71 3.37 3.89
N VAL A 38 1.63 2.51 3.48
CA VAL A 38 2.10 2.42 2.10
C VAL A 38 2.06 0.96 1.66
N TRP A 39 1.05 0.57 0.89
CA TRP A 39 0.99 -0.78 0.34
C TRP A 39 2.07 -0.95 -0.70
N ASN A 40 2.96 -1.92 -0.51
CA ASN A 40 4.12 -2.07 -1.38
C ASN A 40 4.22 -3.51 -1.89
N LYS A 41 4.61 -3.66 -3.15
CA LYS A 41 4.92 -4.96 -3.74
C LYS A 41 5.86 -4.79 -4.92
N SER A 42 6.89 -5.63 -4.95
CA SER A 42 7.88 -5.57 -6.03
C SER A 42 7.42 -6.27 -7.30
N ASN A 43 7.97 -5.87 -8.45
CA ASN A 43 7.72 -6.55 -9.73
C ASN A 43 8.02 -8.06 -9.67
N ARG A 44 9.05 -8.46 -8.91
CA ARG A 44 9.40 -9.86 -8.71
C ARG A 44 8.30 -10.63 -7.95
N GLU A 45 7.69 -10.01 -6.96
CA GLU A 45 6.61 -10.64 -6.19
C GLU A 45 5.33 -10.77 -7.01
N HIS A 46 5.01 -9.78 -7.84
CA HIS A 46 3.92 -9.89 -8.82
C HIS A 46 4.10 -11.11 -9.73
N ILE A 47 5.30 -11.32 -10.26
CA ILE A 47 5.62 -12.46 -11.12
C ILE A 47 5.43 -13.79 -10.37
N TYR A 48 5.91 -13.90 -9.13
CA TYR A 48 5.88 -15.15 -8.37
C TYR A 48 4.49 -15.61 -7.96
N VAL A 49 3.57 -14.66 -7.72
CA VAL A 49 2.19 -15.00 -7.32
C VAL A 49 1.15 -14.69 -8.39
N HIS A 50 1.61 -14.41 -9.61
CA HIS A 50 0.76 -14.12 -10.76
C HIS A 50 -0.28 -13.02 -10.52
N SER A 51 0.12 -11.97 -9.79
CA SER A 51 -0.74 -10.81 -9.54
C SER A 51 -0.25 -9.59 -10.34
N LYS A 52 -1.06 -8.54 -10.41
CA LYS A 52 -0.79 -7.31 -11.15
C LYS A 52 -0.65 -6.09 -10.22
N PRO A 53 0.05 -5.02 -10.63
CA PRO A 53 0.19 -3.80 -9.81
C PRO A 53 -1.15 -3.20 -9.36
N GLU A 54 -2.16 -3.24 -10.23
CA GLU A 54 -3.53 -2.82 -9.95
C GLU A 54 -4.18 -3.55 -8.77
N ASP A 55 -3.76 -4.78 -8.46
CA ASP A 55 -4.34 -5.56 -7.36
C ASP A 55 -3.96 -4.97 -6.00
N VAL A 56 -2.75 -4.41 -5.89
CA VAL A 56 -2.28 -3.71 -4.67
C VAL A 56 -3.11 -2.45 -4.43
N ARG A 57 -3.40 -1.70 -5.49
CA ARG A 57 -4.29 -0.53 -5.42
C ARG A 57 -5.71 -0.92 -4.99
N LYS A 58 -6.30 -1.93 -5.64
CA LYS A 58 -7.63 -2.43 -5.28
C LYS A 58 -7.70 -2.85 -3.82
N GLU A 59 -6.66 -3.52 -3.30
CA GLU A 59 -6.59 -3.91 -1.90
C GLU A 59 -6.51 -2.70 -0.96
N ALA A 60 -5.60 -1.76 -1.22
CA ALA A 60 -5.43 -0.57 -0.40
C ALA A 60 -6.73 0.24 -0.30
N ASP A 61 -7.38 0.47 -1.44
CA ASP A 61 -8.65 1.20 -1.52
C ASP A 61 -9.77 0.44 -0.79
N SER A 62 -9.84 -0.88 -0.98
CA SER A 62 -10.86 -1.72 -0.31
C SER A 62 -10.68 -1.72 1.21
N ALA A 63 -9.44 -1.87 1.71
CA ALA A 63 -9.16 -1.84 3.14
C ALA A 63 -9.47 -0.47 3.75
N ALA A 64 -9.09 0.62 3.07
CA ALA A 64 -9.40 1.97 3.49
C ALA A 64 -10.91 2.21 3.55
N GLN A 65 -11.65 1.78 2.52
CA GLN A 65 -13.11 1.89 2.48
C GLN A 65 -13.78 1.06 3.58
N ASN A 66 -13.43 -0.22 3.71
CA ASN A 66 -14.06 -1.14 4.66
C ASN A 66 -13.86 -0.71 6.12
N LEU A 67 -12.73 -0.07 6.42
CA LEU A 67 -12.41 0.42 7.76
C LEU A 67 -12.73 1.91 7.96
N ASN A 68 -13.36 2.57 6.98
CA ASN A 68 -13.65 4.01 6.99
C ASN A 68 -12.42 4.86 7.33
N PHE A 69 -11.26 4.49 6.79
CA PHE A 69 -10.01 5.20 7.04
C PHE A 69 -9.99 6.51 6.26
N THR A 70 -9.90 7.62 6.99
CA THR A 70 -9.90 8.99 6.41
C THR A 70 -8.50 9.60 6.33
N GLY A 71 -7.48 8.87 6.80
CA GLY A 71 -6.08 9.30 6.68
C GLY A 71 -5.53 9.09 5.27
N LYS A 72 -4.34 9.63 5.01
CA LYS A 72 -3.64 9.41 3.74
C LYS A 72 -2.99 8.04 3.73
N TYR A 73 -3.10 7.34 2.61
CA TYR A 73 -2.43 6.09 2.32
C TYR A 73 -1.95 6.10 0.87
N PHE A 74 -0.96 5.26 0.56
CA PHE A 74 -0.30 5.24 -0.75
C PHE A 74 -0.01 3.82 -1.20
N VAL A 75 0.34 3.68 -2.48
CA VAL A 75 0.82 2.44 -3.08
C VAL A 75 2.22 2.68 -3.66
N ASP A 76 3.16 1.83 -3.30
CA ASP A 76 4.57 1.88 -3.70
C ASP A 76 4.91 0.74 -4.67
N ALA A 77 5.55 1.13 -5.77
CA ALA A 77 6.10 0.25 -6.78
C ALA A 77 7.52 -0.18 -6.36
N ASP A 78 7.60 -1.17 -5.47
CA ASP A 78 8.86 -1.51 -4.82
C ASP A 78 9.89 -2.12 -5.80
N HIS A 79 11.17 -1.75 -5.64
CA HIS A 79 12.30 -2.26 -6.43
C HIS A 79 12.16 -2.15 -7.98
N ILE A 80 11.44 -1.16 -8.51
CA ILE A 80 11.34 -0.94 -9.96
C ILE A 80 12.60 -0.33 -10.58
N ASN A 81 12.74 -0.47 -11.89
CA ASN A 81 13.69 0.26 -12.73
C ASN A 81 12.98 0.79 -14.00
N LEU A 82 13.72 1.47 -14.87
CA LEU A 82 13.17 2.06 -16.11
C LEU A 82 12.44 1.07 -17.03
N ASN A 83 12.82 -0.20 -17.01
CA ASN A 83 12.20 -1.23 -17.84
C ASN A 83 10.95 -1.84 -17.20
N THR A 84 10.79 -1.71 -15.89
CA THR A 84 9.68 -2.35 -15.14
C THR A 84 8.66 -1.35 -14.59
N VAL A 85 8.93 -0.04 -14.64
CA VAL A 85 8.06 1.00 -14.05
C VAL A 85 6.72 1.16 -14.78
N GLY A 86 6.68 0.97 -16.10
CA GLY A 86 5.52 1.29 -16.94
C GLY A 86 4.17 0.78 -16.39
N PRO A 87 4.04 -0.51 -16.03
CA PRO A 87 2.81 -1.06 -15.47
C PRO A 87 2.35 -0.47 -14.12
N PHE A 88 3.24 0.19 -13.37
CA PHE A 88 2.93 0.70 -12.03
C PHE A 88 2.44 2.15 -12.03
N VAL A 89 2.71 2.91 -13.10
CA VAL A 89 2.42 4.36 -13.19
C VAL A 89 0.94 4.68 -12.94
N ALA A 90 0.04 3.77 -13.29
CA ALA A 90 -1.40 3.96 -13.11
C ALA A 90 -1.90 3.64 -11.69
N SER A 91 -1.15 2.86 -10.89
CA SER A 91 -1.61 2.33 -9.60
C SER A 91 -0.82 2.83 -8.40
N ALA A 92 0.47 3.13 -8.58
CA ALA A 92 1.38 3.59 -7.54
C ALA A 92 1.44 5.13 -7.48
N ASP A 93 1.40 5.67 -6.26
CA ASP A 93 1.34 7.11 -5.97
C ASP A 93 2.23 7.53 -4.78
N PHE A 94 3.10 6.63 -4.33
CA PHE A 94 4.18 6.86 -3.38
C PHE A 94 5.48 7.24 -4.12
#